data_AF-A0A356F5N6-F1
#
_entry.id   AF-A0A356F5N6-F1
#
_cell.length_a   1.000
_cell.length_b   1.000
_cell.length_c   1.000
_cell.angle_alpha   90.00
_cell.angle_beta   90.00
_cell.angle_gamma   90.00
#
_symmetry.space_group_name_H-M   'P 1'
#
loop_
_entity.id
_entity.type
_entity.pdbx_description
1 polymer ?
#
loop_
_entity_poly.entity_id
_entity_poly.type
_entity_poly.pdbx_seq_one_letter_code
_entity_poly.pdbx_strand_id
1 'polypeptide(L)'
;EQHLKRCKTCRTRYEVLLKAVTDIRDVKTQIENLELNKCVPVSANSITFNEKMSAYLDNELTDEESLRFRRYAIANPPVRNELEEMFKVKNAMNTSFEHTKNDFKEDFTKNVMDEVKMEELIYEHEPLILKVLAIFIFLFVFLSVSAIVIF
;
A
#
# COMPACT_ATOMS: atom_id res chain seq x y z
N GLU A 1 40.78 50.07 23.42
CA GLU A 1 41.58 50.04 22.17
C GLU A 1 43.02 50.59 22.28
N GLN A 2 43.29 51.64 23.07
CA GLN A 2 44.63 52.28 23.09
C GLN A 2 45.79 51.33 23.49
N HIS A 3 45.55 50.36 24.39
CA HIS A 3 46.53 49.35 24.77
C HIS A 3 46.84 48.34 23.64
N LEU A 4 45.81 47.89 22.91
CA LEU A 4 45.94 46.97 21.77
C LEU A 4 46.69 47.60 20.59
N LYS A 5 46.70 48.94 20.48
CA LYS A 5 47.50 49.66 19.48
C LYS A 5 49.01 49.72 19.82
N ARG A 6 49.38 49.57 21.10
CA ARG A 6 50.78 49.66 21.57
C ARG A 6 51.42 48.30 21.83
N CYS A 7 50.66 47.30 22.29
CA CYS A 7 51.19 45.98 22.63
C CYS A 7 50.86 44.94 21.55
N LYS A 8 51.87 44.53 20.77
CA LYS A 8 51.73 43.51 19.72
C LYS A 8 51.23 42.17 20.27
N THR A 9 51.75 41.73 21.41
CA THR A 9 51.37 40.44 22.04
C THR A 9 49.90 40.39 22.43
N CYS A 10 49.39 41.47 23.03
CA CYS A 10 47.98 41.57 23.42
C CYS A 10 47.08 41.67 22.19
N ARG A 11 47.54 42.32 21.11
CA ARG A 11 46.82 42.40 19.85
C ARG A 11 46.66 41.04 19.17
N THR A 12 47.72 40.24 19.11
CA THR A 12 47.65 38.88 18.54
C THR A 12 46.69 37.99 19.33
N ARG A 13 46.74 38.05 20.67
CA ARG A 13 45.79 37.30 21.52
C ARG A 13 44.34 37.73 21.28
N TYR A 14 44.10 39.03 21.14
CA TYR A 14 42.77 39.57 20.83
C TYR A 14 42.27 39.11 19.45
N GLU A 15 43.12 39.13 18.42
CA GLU A 15 42.77 38.67 17.07
C GLU A 15 42.44 37.17 17.04
N VAL A 16 43.18 36.34 17.79
CA VAL A 16 42.87 34.91 17.95
C VAL A 16 41.52 34.69 18.62
N LEU A 17 41.23 35.42 19.70
CA LEU A 17 39.95 35.33 20.39
C LEU A 17 38.78 35.83 19.53
N LEU A 18 38.98 36.90 18.77
CA LEU A 18 37.99 37.43 17.84
C LEU A 18 37.69 36.42 16.72
N LYS A 19 38.72 35.76 16.19
CA LYS A 19 38.58 34.69 15.22
C LYS A 19 37.79 33.51 15.79
N ALA A 20 38.15 33.03 16.98
CA ALA A 20 37.41 31.94 17.63
C ALA A 20 35.92 32.27 17.87
N VAL A 21 35.60 33.49 18.29
CA VAL A 21 34.20 33.93 18.51
C VAL A 21 33.44 34.06 17.19
N THR A 22 34.10 34.50 16.12
CA THR A 22 33.48 34.59 14.78
C THR A 22 33.24 33.21 14.19
N ASP A 23 34.22 32.30 14.29
CA ASP A 23 34.06 30.90 13.87
C ASP A 23 32.90 30.22 14.63
N ILE A 24 32.78 30.42 15.95
CA ILE A 24 31.66 29.90 16.75
C ILE A 24 30.33 30.50 16.31
N ARG A 25 30.29 31.79 15.99
CA ARG A 25 29.08 32.46 15.51
C ARG A 25 28.68 31.94 14.14
N ASP A 26 29.63 31.71 13.24
CA ASP A 26 29.36 31.19 11.90
C ASP A 26 28.91 29.73 11.94
N VAL A 27 29.49 28.91 12.83
CA VAL A 27 29.00 27.55 13.10
C VAL A 27 27.61 27.61 13.71
N LYS A 28 27.34 28.52 14.65
CA LYS A 28 26.02 28.71 15.25
C LYS A 28 24.99 29.14 14.21
N THR A 29 25.30 30.07 13.31
CA THR A 29 24.37 30.47 12.24
C THR A 29 24.18 29.37 11.21
N GLN A 30 25.22 28.57 10.89
CA GLN A 30 25.08 27.37 10.07
C GLN A 30 24.17 26.34 10.75
N ILE A 31 24.31 26.10 12.05
CA ILE A 31 23.46 25.22 12.84
C ILE A 31 22.03 25.76 12.91
N GLU A 32 21.83 27.06 13.18
CA GLU A 32 20.50 27.69 13.21
C GLU A 32 19.82 27.66 11.83
N ASN A 33 20.58 27.78 10.74
CA ASN A 33 20.08 27.61 9.37
C ASN A 33 19.80 26.14 9.01
N LEU A 34 20.49 25.18 9.65
CA LEU A 34 20.18 23.74 9.59
C LEU A 34 18.97 23.37 10.49
N GLU A 35 18.69 24.16 11.52
CA GLU A 35 17.62 23.96 12.52
C GLU A 35 16.22 24.45 12.10
N LEU A 36 15.91 24.39 10.80
CA LEU A 36 14.52 24.31 10.31
C LEU A 36 14.18 22.92 9.75
N ASN A 37 14.99 21.92 10.08
CA ASN A 37 14.63 20.49 10.05
C ASN A 37 14.33 19.97 11.47
N LYS A 38 13.66 20.75 12.33
CA LYS A 38 13.02 20.21 13.53
C LYS A 38 11.77 19.41 13.12
N CYS A 39 11.99 18.20 12.64
CA CYS A 39 11.02 17.10 12.73
C CYS A 39 11.46 16.20 13.89
N VAL A 40 10.59 16.10 14.90
CA VAL A 40 10.78 15.39 16.16
C VAL A 40 10.66 13.87 15.93
N PRO A 41 11.03 13.04 16.91
CA PRO A 41 12.23 12.21 16.96
C PRO A 41 12.14 10.95 16.06
N VAL A 42 13.23 10.19 16.00
CA VAL A 42 13.37 8.87 15.35
C VAL A 42 12.55 7.79 16.08
N SER A 43 11.24 8.00 16.25
CA SER A 43 10.24 6.96 16.49
C SER A 43 9.24 6.86 15.33
N ALA A 44 9.44 7.63 14.26
CA ALA A 44 8.62 7.65 13.04
C ALA A 44 9.11 6.69 11.94
N ASN A 45 10.25 6.01 12.14
CA ASN A 45 10.67 4.86 11.33
C ASN A 45 10.17 3.52 11.93
N SER A 46 9.13 3.54 12.75
CA SER A 46 8.47 2.29 13.13
C SER A 46 7.66 1.80 11.93
N ILE A 47 7.69 0.50 11.67
CA ILE A 47 6.87 -0.20 10.66
C ILE A 47 5.40 0.31 10.70
N THR A 48 4.92 0.66 11.90
CA THR A 48 3.60 1.23 12.17
C THR A 48 3.31 2.60 11.53
N PHE A 49 4.31 3.41 11.18
CA PHE A 49 4.07 4.69 10.50
C PHE A 49 3.76 4.46 9.01
N ASN A 50 4.54 3.64 8.33
CA ASN A 50 4.31 3.27 6.94
C ASN A 50 2.97 2.53 6.79
N GLU A 51 2.65 1.64 7.73
CA GLU A 51 1.33 0.99 7.80
C GLU A 51 0.19 2.02 7.90
N LYS A 52 0.31 3.02 8.79
CA LYS A 52 -0.70 4.07 8.94
C LYS A 52 -0.79 4.99 7.74
N MET A 53 0.33 5.30 7.07
CA MET A 53 0.34 6.06 5.83
C MET A 53 -0.39 5.29 4.71
N SER A 54 -0.10 4.00 4.55
CA SER A 54 -0.77 3.14 3.57
C SER A 54 -2.27 3.05 3.86
N ALA A 55 -2.65 2.73 5.11
CA ALA A 55 -4.04 2.66 5.52
C ALA A 55 -4.78 4.01 5.35
N TYR A 56 -4.09 5.13 5.54
CA TYR A 56 -4.66 6.47 5.27
C TYR A 56 -4.94 6.68 3.78
N LEU A 57 -4.04 6.27 2.89
CA LEU A 57 -4.21 6.40 1.44
C LEU A 57 -5.39 5.58 0.90
N ASP A 58 -5.65 4.43 1.52
CA ASP A 58 -6.70 3.50 1.10
C ASP A 58 -8.01 3.66 1.89
N ASN A 59 -8.09 4.68 2.75
CA ASN A 59 -9.26 4.97 3.60
C ASN A 59 -9.63 3.82 4.55
N GLU A 60 -8.65 3.07 5.02
CA GLU A 60 -8.83 1.96 5.97
C GLU A 60 -8.76 2.42 7.43
N LEU A 61 -8.29 3.64 7.69
CA LEU A 61 -8.24 4.22 9.02
C LEU A 61 -9.63 4.64 9.51
N THR A 62 -9.85 4.52 10.83
CA THR A 62 -11.02 5.11 11.48
C THR A 62 -11.00 6.64 11.39
N ASP A 63 -12.16 7.29 11.52
CA ASP A 63 -12.27 8.77 11.45
C ASP A 63 -11.34 9.48 12.44
N GLU A 64 -11.22 8.95 13.66
CA GLU A 64 -10.36 9.51 14.70
C GLU A 64 -8.87 9.40 14.34
N GLU A 65 -8.46 8.24 13.82
CA GLU A 65 -7.09 7.98 13.39
C GLU A 65 -6.72 8.77 12.15
N SER A 66 -7.65 8.91 11.20
CA SER A 66 -7.51 9.73 10.01
C SER A 66 -7.29 11.20 10.38
N LEU A 67 -8.08 11.74 11.32
CA LEU A 67 -7.92 13.10 11.81
C LEU A 67 -6.56 13.30 12.49
N ARG A 68 -6.14 12.33 13.32
CA ARG A 68 -4.85 12.37 14.02
C ARG A 68 -3.68 12.31 13.04
N PHE A 69 -3.74 11.42 12.06
CA PHE A 69 -2.73 11.28 11.01
C PHE A 69 -2.63 12.55 10.17
N ARG A 70 -3.76 13.13 9.77
CA ARG A 70 -3.79 14.40 9.04
C ARG A 70 -3.13 15.53 9.83
N ARG A 71 -3.44 15.67 11.12
CA ARG A 71 -2.78 16.67 11.99
C ARG A 71 -1.28 16.45 12.06
N TYR A 72 -0.84 15.20 12.17
CA TYR A 72 0.57 14.83 12.17
C TYR A 72 1.25 15.18 10.84
N ALA A 73 0.65 14.84 9.70
CA ALA A 73 1.20 15.17 8.38
C ALA A 73 1.30 16.68 8.13
N ILE A 74 0.31 17.47 8.59
CA ILE A 74 0.37 18.94 8.48
C ILE A 74 1.54 19.52 9.30
N ALA A 75 1.77 18.97 10.49
CA ALA A 75 2.84 19.42 11.38
C ALA A 75 4.25 18.96 10.94
N ASN A 76 4.35 17.94 10.08
CA ASN A 76 5.62 17.34 9.66
C ASN A 76 5.77 17.42 8.12
N PRO A 77 6.47 18.45 7.60
CA PRO A 77 6.65 18.62 6.15
C PRO A 77 7.23 17.40 5.40
N PRO A 78 8.21 16.64 5.93
CA PRO A 78 8.72 15.44 5.25
C PRO A 78 7.64 14.39 5.03
N VAL A 79 6.79 14.16 6.04
CA VAL A 79 5.67 13.21 5.98
C VAL A 79 4.65 13.64 4.94
N ARG A 80 4.35 14.95 4.87
CA ARG A 80 3.46 15.48 3.83
C ARG A 80 4.02 15.26 2.43
N ASN A 81 5.32 15.50 2.24
CA ASN A 81 5.96 15.28 0.94
C ASN A 81 5.91 13.80 0.52
N GLU A 82 6.19 12.89 1.45
CA GLU A 82 6.10 11.44 1.20
C GLU A 82 4.66 11.00 0.88
N LEU A 83 3.66 11.55 1.60
CA LEU A 83 2.25 11.31 1.30
C LEU A 83 1.87 11.79 -0.11
N GLU A 84 2.33 12.98 -0.52
CA GLU A 84 2.11 13.52 -1.86
C GLU A 84 2.75 12.65 -2.96
N GLU A 85 3.95 12.11 -2.71
CA GLU A 85 4.60 11.17 -3.63
C GLU A 85 3.80 9.88 -3.78
N MET A 86 3.31 9.31 -2.68
CA MET A 86 2.46 8.11 -2.73
C MET A 86 1.15 8.34 -3.48
N PHE A 87 0.52 9.51 -3.32
CA PHE A 87 -0.65 9.87 -4.12
C PHE A 87 -0.34 9.96 -5.62
N LYS A 88 0.84 10.45 -6.01
CA LYS A 88 1.27 10.46 -7.42
C LYS A 88 1.40 9.03 -7.96
N VAL A 89 1.99 8.12 -7.20
CA VAL A 89 2.11 6.70 -7.57
C VAL A 89 0.74 6.07 -7.73
N LYS A 90 -0.17 6.25 -6.75
CA LYS A 90 -1.55 5.76 -6.81
C LYS A 90 -2.28 6.26 -8.06
N ASN A 91 -2.15 7.55 -8.37
CA ASN A 91 -2.79 8.12 -9.54
C ASN A 91 -2.18 7.61 -10.87
N ALA A 92 -0.85 7.43 -10.93
CA ALA A 92 -0.18 6.86 -12.09
C ALA A 92 -0.59 5.40 -12.33
N MET A 93 -0.76 4.62 -11.27
CA MET A 93 -1.26 3.24 -11.33
C MET A 93 -2.70 3.20 -11.82
N ASN A 94 -3.58 4.05 -11.26
CA ASN A 94 -4.98 4.16 -11.70
C ASN A 94 -5.08 4.60 -13.17
N THR A 95 -4.24 5.54 -13.59
CA THR A 95 -4.19 6.00 -14.99
C THR A 95 -3.76 4.87 -15.92
N SER A 96 -2.73 4.11 -15.55
CA SER A 96 -2.27 2.95 -16.32
C SER A 96 -3.35 1.86 -16.40
N PHE A 97 -4.05 1.62 -15.30
CA PHE A 97 -5.17 0.68 -15.26
C PHE A 97 -6.30 1.11 -16.21
N GLU A 98 -6.77 2.35 -16.11
CA GLU A 98 -7.83 2.86 -16.98
C GLU A 98 -7.41 2.89 -18.46
N HIS A 99 -6.15 3.22 -18.76
CA HIS A 99 -5.62 3.11 -20.12
C HIS A 99 -5.69 1.66 -20.63
N THR A 100 -5.23 0.71 -19.82
CA THR A 100 -5.23 -0.72 -20.18
C THR A 100 -6.66 -1.22 -20.37
N LYS A 101 -7.57 -0.86 -19.47
CA LYS A 101 -9.01 -1.18 -19.56
C LYS A 101 -9.65 -0.60 -20.82
N ASN A 102 -9.31 0.64 -21.20
CA ASN A 102 -9.84 1.26 -22.42
C ASN A 102 -9.28 0.62 -23.70
N ASP A 103 -8.02 0.16 -23.67
CA ASP A 103 -7.42 -0.59 -24.77
C ASP A 103 -8.00 -2.00 -24.89
N PHE A 104 -8.48 -2.56 -23.77
CA PHE A 104 -9.08 -3.88 -23.70
C PHE A 104 -10.53 -3.84 -24.19
N LYS A 105 -10.70 -4.00 -25.51
CA LYS A 105 -12.01 -3.94 -26.20
C LYS A 105 -12.83 -5.23 -26.11
N GLU A 106 -12.25 -6.30 -25.57
CA GLU A 106 -12.87 -7.62 -25.54
C GLU A 106 -13.63 -7.85 -24.24
N ASP A 107 -14.89 -8.26 -24.36
CA ASP A 107 -15.74 -8.63 -23.23
C ASP A 107 -15.64 -10.13 -22.97
N PHE A 108 -14.97 -10.50 -21.87
CA PHE A 108 -14.82 -11.88 -21.44
C PHE A 108 -15.93 -12.33 -20.49
N THR A 109 -16.88 -11.45 -20.13
CA THR A 109 -17.96 -11.76 -19.18
C THR A 109 -18.73 -12.99 -19.63
N LYS A 110 -19.03 -13.10 -20.93
CA LYS A 110 -19.73 -14.25 -21.48
C LYS A 110 -18.90 -15.54 -21.37
N ASN A 111 -17.62 -15.49 -21.73
CA ASN A 111 -16.73 -16.66 -21.67
C ASN A 111 -16.54 -17.14 -20.22
N VAL A 112 -16.35 -16.22 -19.28
CA VAL A 112 -16.23 -16.55 -17.85
C VAL A 112 -17.53 -17.09 -17.29
N MET A 113 -18.68 -16.49 -17.63
CA MET A 113 -19.99 -16.98 -17.20
C MET A 113 -20.31 -18.35 -17.77
N ASP A 114 -19.92 -18.62 -19.02
CA ASP A 114 -20.11 -19.92 -19.64
C ASP A 114 -19.22 -20.97 -18.95
N GLU A 115 -17.97 -20.64 -18.59
CA GLU A 115 -17.07 -21.55 -17.87
C GLU A 115 -17.54 -21.86 -16.43
N VAL A 116 -18.00 -20.84 -15.69
CA VAL A 116 -18.56 -21.00 -14.33
C VAL A 116 -19.86 -21.82 -14.34
N LYS A 117 -20.75 -21.58 -15.32
CA LYS A 117 -21.98 -22.38 -15.47
C LYS A 117 -21.69 -23.82 -15.86
N MET A 118 -20.64 -24.06 -16.63
CA MET A 118 -20.22 -25.43 -16.97
C MET A 118 -19.79 -26.17 -15.71
N GLU A 119 -19.17 -25.52 -14.72
CA GLU A 119 -18.82 -26.14 -13.44
C GLU A 119 -20.07 -26.53 -12.61
N GLU A 120 -21.11 -25.70 -12.59
CA GLU A 120 -22.41 -26.03 -11.97
C GLU A 120 -23.15 -27.15 -12.73
N LEU A 121 -23.14 -27.13 -14.07
CA LEU A 121 -23.77 -28.15 -14.91
C LEU A 121 -23.05 -29.51 -14.86
N ILE A 122 -21.73 -29.52 -14.65
CA ILE A 122 -20.97 -30.76 -14.41
C ILE A 122 -21.38 -31.39 -13.06
N TYR A 123 -21.76 -30.58 -12.07
CA TYR A 123 -22.27 -31.06 -10.78
C TYR A 123 -23.76 -31.45 -10.82
N GLU A 124 -24.55 -30.81 -11.68
CA GLU A 124 -25.95 -31.17 -12.00
C GLU A 124 -26.08 -32.27 -13.06
N HIS A 125 -25.00 -33.01 -13.36
CA HIS A 125 -25.05 -34.05 -14.38
C HIS A 125 -26.11 -35.09 -14.01
N GLU A 126 -27.14 -35.16 -14.86
CA GLU A 126 -28.28 -36.05 -14.77
C GLU A 126 -27.89 -37.44 -14.24
N PRO A 127 -28.75 -38.10 -13.45
CA PRO A 127 -28.42 -39.34 -12.78
C PRO A 127 -28.29 -40.47 -13.82
N LEU A 128 -27.11 -40.60 -14.42
CA LEU A 128 -26.69 -41.74 -15.24
C LEU A 128 -26.93 -43.04 -14.45
N ILE A 129 -26.78 -42.98 -13.13
CA ILE A 129 -27.14 -44.04 -12.19
C ILE A 129 -28.63 -44.40 -12.29
N LEU A 130 -29.55 -43.44 -12.35
CA LEU A 130 -30.99 -43.72 -12.50
C LEU A 130 -31.32 -44.33 -13.88
N LYS A 131 -30.66 -43.87 -14.95
CA LYS A 131 -30.84 -44.47 -16.29
C LYS A 131 -30.34 -45.92 -16.33
N VAL A 132 -29.16 -46.19 -15.76
CA VAL A 132 -28.59 -47.55 -15.66
C VAL A 132 -29.45 -48.45 -14.77
N LEU A 133 -29.94 -47.92 -13.64
CA LEU A 133 -30.78 -48.66 -12.70
C LEU A 133 -32.16 -48.99 -13.29
N ALA A 134 -32.75 -48.08 -14.07
CA ALA A 134 -33.98 -48.34 -14.81
C ALA A 134 -33.83 -49.48 -15.84
N ILE A 135 -32.71 -49.51 -16.58
CA ILE A 135 -32.40 -50.60 -17.52
C ILE A 135 -32.23 -51.92 -16.76
N PHE A 136 -31.54 -51.91 -15.62
CA PHE A 136 -31.32 -53.11 -14.82
C PHE A 136 -32.63 -53.68 -14.25
N ILE A 137 -33.52 -52.81 -13.75
CA ILE A 137 -34.86 -53.20 -13.29
C ILE A 137 -35.67 -53.79 -14.45
N PHE A 138 -35.65 -53.15 -15.62
CA PHE A 138 -36.38 -53.64 -16.79
C PHE A 138 -35.92 -55.04 -17.21
N LEU A 139 -34.60 -55.28 -17.25
CA LEU A 139 -34.05 -56.60 -17.56
C LEU A 139 -34.44 -57.65 -16.51
N PHE A 140 -34.42 -57.30 -15.23
CA PHE A 140 -34.81 -58.22 -14.15
C PHE A 140 -36.29 -58.60 -14.22
N VAL A 141 -37.17 -57.63 -14.50
CA VAL A 141 -38.61 -57.88 -14.71
C VAL A 141 -38.83 -58.76 -15.93
N PHE A 142 -38.15 -58.47 -17.04
CA PHE A 142 -38.27 -59.28 -18.25
C PHE A 142 -37.82 -60.74 -18.05
N LEU A 143 -36.69 -60.94 -17.36
CA LEU A 143 -36.17 -62.28 -17.06
C LEU A 143 -37.08 -63.05 -16.09
N SER A 144 -37.61 -62.39 -15.06
CA SER A 144 -38.52 -63.03 -14.11
C SER A 144 -39.86 -63.41 -14.75
N VAL A 145 -40.44 -62.56 -15.59
CA VAL A 145 -41.66 -62.89 -16.36
C VAL A 145 -41.38 -64.05 -17.33
N SER A 146 -40.25 -64.04 -18.01
CA SER A 146 -39.87 -65.13 -18.92
C SER A 146 -39.70 -66.46 -18.17
N ALA A 147 -39.11 -66.44 -16.96
CA ALA A 147 -38.96 -67.62 -16.12
C ALA A 147 -40.32 -68.17 -15.63
N ILE A 148 -41.29 -67.30 -15.32
CA ILE A 148 -42.64 -67.69 -14.91
C ILE A 148 -43.45 -68.27 -16.08
N VAL A 149 -43.22 -67.81 -17.33
CA VAL A 149 -43.93 -68.32 -18.52
C VAL A 149 -43.38 -69.68 -18.98
N ILE A 150 -42.10 -69.95 -18.73
CA ILE A 150 -41.44 -71.20 -19.13
C ILE A 150 -41.70 -72.35 -18.14
N PHE A 151 -42.09 -72.06 -16.90
CA PHE A 151 -42.37 -73.03 -15.84
C PHE A 151 -43.87 -73.24 -15.64
#